data_AF-A0A9D5L387-F1
#
_entry.id   AF-A0A9D5L387-F1
#
_cell.length_a   1.000
_cell.length_b   1.000
_cell.length_c   1.000
_cell.angle_alpha   90.00
_cell.angle_beta   90.00
_cell.angle_gamma   90.00
#
_symmetry.space_group_name_H-M   'P 1'
#
loop_
_entity.id
_entity.type
_entity.pdbx_description
1 polymer ?
#
loop_
_entity_poly.entity_id
_entity_poly.type
_entity_poly.pdbx_seq_one_letter_code
_entity_poly.pdbx_strand_id
1 'polypeptide(L)'
;MTSRNDETFNVNIKRLALLVLPTWLRRPLVGALIYAGVTPLGRLAQELRKYRSTTRYRLRHNGQVCKLRSVLNDEFDPSLRRITIEDGESNSAIEASIIYCREEARWVMVPRRDFGAVVIHRDGFSGTSGFDFWVNVPDELRIAGIETRMRAIINTYKLASKRYTINYI
;
A
#
# COMPACT_ATOMS: atom_id res chain seq x y z
N MET A 1 20.28 3.03 9.57
CA MET A 1 21.32 1.99 9.76
C MET A 1 21.33 1.07 8.55
N THR A 2 22.32 1.17 7.68
CA THR A 2 22.55 0.23 6.58
C THR A 2 22.98 -1.11 7.20
N SER A 3 22.28 -2.20 6.89
CA SER A 3 22.74 -3.52 7.30
C SER A 3 24.05 -3.84 6.59
N ARG A 4 24.95 -4.62 7.19
CA ARG A 4 26.19 -5.11 6.56
C ARG A 4 25.96 -5.72 5.16
N ASN A 5 24.79 -6.32 4.94
CA ASN A 5 24.35 -6.88 3.67
C ASN A 5 23.95 -5.85 2.60
N ASP A 6 23.89 -4.55 2.92
CA ASP A 6 23.60 -3.47 1.98
C ASP A 6 24.91 -2.87 1.44
N GLU A 7 25.93 -2.81 2.28
CA GLU A 7 27.28 -2.35 1.91
C GLU A 7 27.94 -3.28 0.90
N THR A 8 27.70 -4.60 1.00
CA THR A 8 28.23 -5.60 0.07
C THR A 8 27.84 -5.33 -1.39
N PHE A 9 26.64 -4.77 -1.63
CA PHE A 9 26.16 -4.49 -2.98
C PHE A 9 26.48 -3.06 -3.46
N ASN A 10 27.09 -2.23 -2.62
CA ASN A 10 27.50 -0.86 -2.94
C ASN A 10 28.87 -0.82 -3.66
N VAL A 11 29.04 -1.64 -4.69
CA VAL A 11 30.26 -1.70 -5.50
C VAL A 11 30.24 -0.67 -6.63
N ASN A 12 31.17 0.29 -6.62
CA ASN A 12 31.36 1.17 -7.78
C ASN A 12 32.11 0.40 -8.89
N ILE A 13 31.37 -0.05 -9.90
CA ILE A 13 31.88 -0.88 -10.99
C ILE A 13 32.98 -0.18 -11.80
N LYS A 14 32.85 1.13 -12.07
CA LYS A 14 33.89 1.89 -12.80
C LYS A 14 35.19 1.96 -11.99
N ARG A 15 35.08 2.23 -10.69
CA ARG A 15 36.24 2.24 -9.79
C ARG A 15 36.88 0.86 -9.68
N LEU A 16 36.06 -0.19 -9.60
CA LEU A 16 36.54 -1.58 -9.55
C LEU A 16 37.34 -1.92 -10.83
N ALA A 17 36.82 -1.56 -12.00
CA ALA A 17 37.51 -1.79 -13.28
C ALA A 17 38.89 -1.11 -13.33
N LEU A 18 39.03 0.11 -12.77
CA LEU A 18 40.32 0.77 -12.66
C LEU A 18 41.26 0.12 -11.64
N LEU A 19 40.73 -0.37 -10.51
CA LEU A 19 41.55 -1.00 -9.47
C LEU A 19 42.15 -2.33 -9.95
N VAL A 20 41.41 -3.08 -10.78
CA VAL A 20 41.87 -4.34 -11.39
C VAL A 20 42.97 -4.10 -12.44
N LEU A 21 43.02 -2.91 -13.05
CA LEU A 21 44.06 -2.57 -14.01
C LEU A 21 45.43 -2.36 -13.32
N PRO A 22 46.50 -2.96 -13.86
CA PRO A 22 47.87 -2.62 -13.50
C PRO A 22 48.12 -1.11 -13.68
N THR A 23 48.93 -0.52 -12.80
CA THR A 23 49.18 0.92 -12.76
C THR A 23 49.68 1.48 -14.10
N TRP A 24 50.51 0.74 -14.83
CA TRP A 24 51.07 1.16 -16.12
C TRP A 24 50.03 1.25 -17.25
N LEU A 25 48.91 0.53 -17.13
CA LEU A 25 47.84 0.45 -18.13
C LEU A 25 46.71 1.46 -17.87
N ARG A 26 46.76 2.21 -16.75
CA ARG A 26 45.80 3.27 -16.39
C ARG A 26 46.03 4.58 -17.16
N ARG A 27 46.18 4.48 -18.48
CA ARG A 27 46.27 5.63 -19.38
C ARG A 27 44.87 6.07 -19.82
N PRO A 28 44.65 7.35 -20.17
CA PRO A 28 43.30 7.86 -20.47
C PRO A 28 42.58 7.11 -21.60
N LEU A 29 43.30 6.68 -22.64
CA LEU A 29 42.72 5.96 -23.78
C LEU A 29 42.25 4.55 -23.40
N VAL A 30 43.10 3.78 -22.71
CA VAL A 30 42.76 2.42 -22.27
C VAL A 30 41.67 2.47 -21.19
N GLY A 31 41.71 3.46 -20.31
CA GLY A 31 40.67 3.70 -19.31
C GLY A 31 39.30 3.98 -19.94
N ALA A 32 39.25 4.80 -21.00
CA ALA A 32 38.02 5.08 -21.73
C ALA A 32 37.46 3.83 -22.42
N LEU A 33 38.32 3.01 -23.04
CA LEU A 33 37.91 1.75 -23.67
C LEU A 33 37.31 0.77 -22.65
N ILE A 34 37.95 0.62 -21.50
CA ILE A 34 37.47 -0.25 -20.43
C ILE A 34 36.17 0.27 -19.84
N TYR A 35 36.04 1.58 -19.65
CA TYR A 35 34.78 2.18 -19.22
C TYR A 35 33.65 1.94 -20.21
N ALA A 36 33.89 2.02 -21.52
CA ALA A 36 32.90 1.68 -22.51
C ALA A 36 32.44 0.21 -22.37
N GLY A 37 33.38 -0.73 -22.22
CA GLY A 37 33.06 -2.15 -22.03
C GLY A 37 32.35 -2.47 -20.70
N VAL A 38 32.64 -1.72 -19.65
CA VAL A 38 32.10 -1.96 -18.29
C VAL A 38 30.79 -1.19 -18.03
N THR A 39 30.44 -0.23 -18.88
CA THR A 39 29.17 0.52 -18.81
C THR A 39 27.92 -0.38 -18.70
N PRO A 40 27.72 -1.43 -19.51
CA PRO A 40 26.56 -2.32 -19.36
C PRO A 40 26.53 -3.03 -18.01
N LEU A 41 27.69 -3.42 -17.48
CA LEU A 41 27.79 -4.06 -16.16
C LEU A 41 27.44 -3.07 -15.04
N GLY A 42 27.84 -1.80 -15.18
CA GLY A 42 27.40 -0.72 -14.30
C GLY A 42 25.87 -0.52 -14.30
N ARG A 43 25.24 -0.61 -15.47
CA ARG A 43 23.77 -0.55 -15.61
C ARG A 43 23.09 -1.71 -14.89
N LEU A 44 23.53 -2.95 -15.12
CA LEU A 44 22.99 -4.13 -14.45
C LEU A 44 23.13 -4.06 -12.93
N ALA A 45 24.28 -3.57 -12.42
CA ALA A 45 24.49 -3.37 -11.00
C ALA A 45 23.52 -2.34 -10.40
N GLN A 46 23.21 -1.26 -11.13
CA GLN A 46 22.23 -0.26 -10.72
C GLN A 46 20.81 -0.83 -10.73
N GLU A 47 20.43 -1.57 -11.76
CA GLU A 47 19.13 -2.24 -11.86
C GLU A 47 18.94 -3.24 -10.73
N LEU A 48 19.96 -4.04 -10.41
CA LEU A 48 19.94 -4.97 -9.28
C LEU A 48 19.75 -4.24 -7.94
N ARG A 49 20.44 -3.11 -7.72
CA ARG A 49 20.25 -2.29 -6.50
C ARG A 49 18.83 -1.78 -6.39
N LYS A 50 18.28 -1.23 -7.48
CA LYS A 50 16.91 -0.74 -7.52
C LYS A 50 15.92 -1.87 -7.25
N TYR A 51 16.10 -3.03 -7.88
CA TYR A 51 15.27 -4.21 -7.65
C TYR A 51 15.32 -4.68 -6.18
N ARG A 52 16.51 -4.68 -5.58
CA ARG A 52 16.70 -5.09 -4.19
C ARG A 52 16.05 -4.10 -3.21
N SER A 53 16.21 -2.80 -3.44
CA SER A 53 15.60 -1.78 -2.57
C SER A 53 14.08 -1.80 -2.65
N THR A 54 13.50 -1.93 -3.86
CA THR A 54 12.05 -2.04 -4.03
C THR A 54 11.50 -3.34 -3.45
N THR A 55 12.18 -4.47 -3.65
CA THR A 55 11.79 -5.76 -3.07
C THR A 55 11.85 -5.72 -1.55
N ARG A 56 12.91 -5.14 -0.98
CA ARG A 56 13.02 -4.98 0.48
C ARG A 56 11.90 -4.12 1.03
N TYR A 57 11.57 -3.02 0.35
CA TYR A 57 10.44 -2.18 0.73
C TYR A 57 9.15 -3.00 0.76
N ARG A 58 8.87 -3.77 -0.31
CA ARG A 58 7.69 -4.65 -0.38
C ARG A 58 7.65 -5.68 0.74
N LEU A 59 8.78 -6.34 1.05
CA LEU A 59 8.85 -7.36 2.11
C LEU A 59 8.68 -6.79 3.53
N ARG A 60 9.04 -5.52 3.75
CA ARG A 60 8.87 -4.86 5.06
C ARG A 60 7.43 -4.44 5.33
N HIS A 61 6.64 -4.23 4.28
CA HIS A 61 5.25 -3.82 4.38
C HIS A 61 4.31 -5.02 4.23
N ASN A 62 3.28 -5.06 5.06
CA ASN A 62 2.27 -6.11 5.07
C ASN A 62 0.91 -5.49 5.42
N GLY A 63 -0.12 -6.32 5.59
CA GLY A 63 -1.48 -5.88 5.91
C GLY A 63 -1.68 -5.29 7.32
N GLN A 64 -0.64 -5.10 8.13
CA GLN A 64 -0.76 -4.39 9.41
C GLN A 64 -1.11 -2.92 9.16
N VAL A 65 -2.06 -2.38 9.93
CA VAL A 65 -2.59 -1.01 9.77
C VAL A 65 -1.48 0.04 9.64
N CYS A 66 -0.48 0.01 10.52
CA CYS A 66 0.62 0.98 10.51
C CYS A 66 1.46 0.92 9.21
N LYS A 67 1.69 -0.28 8.67
CA LYS A 67 2.48 -0.51 7.46
C LYS A 67 1.67 -0.24 6.19
N LEU A 68 0.41 -0.68 6.14
CA LEU A 68 -0.46 -0.37 5.01
C LEU A 68 -0.67 1.14 4.90
N ARG A 69 -0.91 1.81 6.03
CA ARG A 69 -1.01 3.27 6.11
C ARG A 69 0.28 3.95 5.67
N SER A 70 1.46 3.43 6.05
CA SER A 70 2.73 4.02 5.61
C SER A 70 2.91 3.90 4.10
N VAL A 71 2.58 2.76 3.50
CA VAL A 71 2.66 2.60 2.03
C VAL A 71 1.73 3.57 1.30
N LEU A 72 0.49 3.71 1.77
CA LEU A 72 -0.47 4.62 1.15
C LEU A 72 0.00 6.07 1.21
N ASN A 73 0.51 6.50 2.37
CA ASN A 73 1.03 7.86 2.53
C ASN A 73 2.32 8.07 1.70
N ASP A 74 3.24 7.11 1.67
CA ASP A 74 4.48 7.24 0.90
C ASP A 74 4.21 7.37 -0.61
N GLU A 75 3.11 6.79 -1.12
CA GLU A 75 2.76 6.84 -2.54
C GLU A 75 1.86 8.03 -2.93
N PHE A 76 0.87 8.38 -2.10
CA PHE A 76 -0.19 9.33 -2.46
C PHE A 76 -0.14 10.66 -1.69
N ASP A 77 0.41 10.68 -0.48
CA ASP A 77 0.55 11.90 0.33
C ASP A 77 1.90 11.94 1.08
N PRO A 78 3.03 12.03 0.36
CA PRO A 78 4.36 11.92 0.96
C PRO A 78 4.67 13.11 1.88
N SER A 79 4.07 14.26 1.64
CA SER A 79 4.33 15.50 2.36
C SER A 79 3.53 15.59 3.66
N LEU A 80 2.20 15.48 3.59
CA LEU A 80 1.32 15.73 4.73
C LEU A 80 0.89 14.43 5.43
N ARG A 81 0.99 13.28 4.75
CA ARG A 81 0.70 11.94 5.27
C ARG A 81 -0.67 11.81 5.95
N ARG A 82 -1.71 12.38 5.33
CA ARG A 82 -3.06 12.52 5.91
C ARG A 82 -3.95 11.27 5.76
N ILE A 83 -3.51 10.25 5.02
CA ILE A 83 -4.32 9.03 4.81
C ILE A 83 -4.35 8.22 6.10
N THR A 84 -5.54 7.93 6.61
CA THR A 84 -5.75 7.10 7.80
C THR A 84 -6.51 5.82 7.47
N ILE A 85 -6.33 4.82 8.33
CA ILE A 85 -7.03 3.53 8.23
C ILE A 85 -7.69 3.32 9.58
N GLU A 86 -9.00 3.19 9.56
CA GLU A 86 -9.84 2.98 10.74
C GLU A 86 -10.46 1.59 10.67
N ASP A 87 -10.48 0.90 11.80
CA ASP A 87 -11.16 -0.38 11.89
C ASP A 87 -12.66 -0.15 11.73
N GLY A 88 -13.32 -1.07 11.03
CA GLY A 88 -14.77 -1.05 10.88
C GLY A 88 -15.39 -1.47 12.20
N GLU A 89 -15.38 -0.58 13.21
CA GLU A 89 -16.25 -0.77 14.36
C GLU A 89 -17.68 -0.88 13.82
N SER A 90 -18.28 -2.03 14.10
CA SER A 90 -19.70 -2.35 13.92
C SER A 90 -20.60 -1.47 14.79
N ASN A 91 -20.26 -0.19 15.00
CA ASN A 91 -20.97 0.75 15.86
C ASN A 91 -21.66 1.87 15.08
N SER A 92 -21.43 1.98 13.77
CA SER A 92 -22.00 3.06 12.93
C SER A 92 -23.02 2.59 11.91
N ALA A 93 -23.27 1.27 11.80
CA ALA A 93 -24.54 0.84 11.26
C ALA A 93 -25.57 1.21 12.32
N ILE A 94 -26.30 2.30 12.11
CA ILE A 94 -27.65 2.39 12.63
C ILE A 94 -28.33 1.11 12.12
N GLU A 95 -28.41 0.09 12.97
CA GLU A 95 -29.07 -1.18 12.69
C GLU A 95 -30.58 -0.96 12.67
N ALA A 96 -31.04 0.04 11.89
CA ALA A 96 -32.43 0.24 11.50
C ALA A 96 -32.88 -1.03 10.80
N SER A 97 -33.49 -1.96 11.52
CA SER A 97 -34.25 -3.02 10.88
C SER A 97 -35.41 -2.38 10.12
N ILE A 98 -35.23 -2.28 8.81
CA ILE A 98 -36.28 -1.90 7.87
C ILE A 98 -37.02 -3.18 7.50
N ILE A 99 -38.31 -3.25 7.80
CA ILE A 99 -39.17 -4.39 7.44
C ILE A 99 -40.04 -3.97 6.26
N TYR A 100 -40.21 -4.85 5.28
CA TYR A 100 -41.19 -4.63 4.23
C TYR A 100 -42.59 -5.01 4.74
N CYS A 101 -43.47 -4.02 4.91
CA CYS A 101 -44.85 -4.28 5.28
C CYS A 101 -45.64 -4.64 4.02
N ARG A 102 -46.06 -5.92 3.90
CA ARG A 102 -46.78 -6.43 2.72
C ARG A 102 -48.16 -5.79 2.56
N GLU A 103 -48.85 -5.49 3.65
CA GLU A 103 -50.16 -4.81 3.62
C GLU A 103 -50.06 -3.38 3.10
N GLU A 104 -49.02 -2.64 3.50
CA GLU A 104 -48.81 -1.25 3.05
C GLU A 104 -47.98 -1.14 1.77
N ALA A 105 -47.51 -2.27 1.22
CA ALA A 105 -46.58 -2.38 0.10
C ALA A 105 -45.34 -1.46 0.22
N ARG A 106 -44.89 -1.16 1.44
CA ARG A 106 -43.89 -0.13 1.73
C ARG A 106 -42.88 -0.59 2.78
N TRP A 107 -41.66 -0.07 2.65
CA TRP A 107 -40.60 -0.23 3.64
C TRP A 107 -40.89 0.63 4.86
N VAL A 108 -41.03 -0.01 6.03
CA VAL A 108 -41.31 0.66 7.30
C VAL A 108 -40.15 0.38 8.25
N MET A 109 -39.58 1.44 8.83
CA MET A 109 -38.57 1.34 9.87
C MET A 109 -39.26 1.03 11.19
N VAL A 110 -38.76 0.04 11.95
CA VAL A 110 -39.35 -0.32 13.25
C VAL A 110 -38.88 0.66 14.33
N PRO A 111 -39.77 1.51 14.90
CA PRO A 111 -39.40 2.39 15.99
C PRO A 111 -39.32 1.60 17.31
N ARG A 112 -38.31 1.86 18.14
CA ARG A 112 -38.25 1.37 19.53
C ARG A 112 -38.84 2.43 20.47
N ARG A 113 -39.45 1.99 21.58
CA ARG A 113 -40.12 2.88 22.55
C ARG A 113 -39.21 3.96 23.18
N ASP A 114 -37.89 3.74 23.27
CA ASP A 114 -37.01 4.59 24.10
C ASP A 114 -35.66 4.94 23.43
N PHE A 115 -35.65 5.20 22.11
CA PHE A 115 -34.47 5.46 21.24
C PHE A 115 -33.66 4.21 20.81
N GLY A 116 -33.24 4.22 19.55
CA GLY A 116 -32.47 3.17 18.89
C GLY A 116 -33.30 2.28 17.95
N ALA A 117 -32.63 1.68 16.99
CA ALA A 117 -33.24 0.73 16.07
C ALA A 117 -33.32 -0.69 16.66
N VAL A 118 -34.35 -1.45 16.28
CA VAL A 118 -34.45 -2.88 16.59
C VAL A 118 -33.50 -3.63 15.66
N VAL A 119 -32.75 -4.60 16.20
CA VAL A 119 -31.83 -5.46 15.43
C VAL A 119 -32.46 -6.85 15.33
N ILE A 120 -32.97 -7.21 14.17
CA ILE A 120 -33.54 -8.54 13.96
C ILE A 120 -32.44 -9.49 13.49
N HIS A 121 -31.96 -10.32 14.40
CA HIS A 121 -31.06 -11.41 14.07
C HIS A 121 -31.87 -12.55 13.47
N ARG A 122 -31.66 -12.85 12.19
CA ARG A 122 -32.21 -14.05 11.56
C ARG A 122 -31.26 -15.21 11.82
N ASP A 123 -31.73 -16.42 12.09
CA ASP A 123 -30.83 -17.59 12.15
C ASP A 123 -30.09 -17.75 10.81
N GLY A 124 -28.76 -17.76 10.85
CA GLY A 124 -27.88 -17.67 9.68
C GLY A 124 -27.42 -16.26 9.30
N PHE A 125 -27.82 -15.23 10.04
CA PHE A 125 -27.32 -13.86 9.92
C PHE A 125 -25.97 -13.74 10.61
N SER A 126 -24.89 -13.94 9.86
CA SER A 126 -23.56 -13.52 10.27
C SER A 126 -23.55 -12.00 10.25
N GLY A 127 -23.65 -11.36 11.42
CA GLY A 127 -23.71 -9.90 11.62
C GLY A 127 -22.47 -9.13 11.16
N THR A 128 -22.00 -9.37 9.94
CA THR A 128 -20.84 -8.70 9.35
C THR A 128 -21.34 -7.46 8.64
N SER A 129 -21.14 -6.33 9.29
CA SER A 129 -21.08 -5.00 8.68
C SER A 129 -20.31 -5.05 7.34
N GLY A 130 -20.70 -4.18 6.40
CA GLY A 130 -20.34 -4.26 4.98
C GLY A 130 -18.84 -4.25 4.65
N PHE A 131 -17.95 -3.84 5.56
CA PHE A 131 -16.50 -3.74 5.36
C PHE A 131 -15.76 -3.94 6.70
N ASP A 132 -14.58 -4.58 6.67
CA ASP A 132 -13.74 -4.78 7.86
C ASP A 132 -12.96 -3.50 8.26
N PHE A 133 -12.61 -2.63 7.32
CA PHE A 133 -11.90 -1.38 7.62
C PHE A 133 -12.14 -0.30 6.57
N TRP A 134 -11.96 0.96 6.97
CA TRP A 134 -12.15 2.14 6.16
C TRP A 134 -10.79 2.81 5.89
N VAL A 135 -10.57 3.22 4.64
CA VAL A 135 -9.40 4.01 4.26
C VAL A 135 -9.86 5.43 4.01
N ASN A 136 -9.52 6.33 4.92
CA ASN A 136 -9.90 7.73 4.86
C ASN A 136 -8.83 8.51 4.09
N VAL A 137 -9.24 9.17 3.01
CA VAL A 137 -8.38 9.86 2.05
C VAL A 137 -8.88 11.30 1.90
N PRO A 138 -7.99 12.31 1.92
CA PRO A 138 -8.39 13.69 1.61
C PRO A 138 -9.06 13.80 0.22
N ASP A 139 -10.16 14.55 0.09
CA ASP A 139 -10.88 14.73 -1.19
C ASP A 139 -9.99 15.37 -2.28
N GLU A 140 -8.97 16.14 -1.88
CA GLU A 140 -7.93 16.70 -2.75
C GLU A 140 -7.22 15.63 -3.60
N LEU A 141 -7.16 14.39 -3.12
CA LEU A 141 -6.49 13.26 -3.80
C LEU A 141 -7.45 12.47 -4.71
N ARG A 142 -8.71 12.91 -4.84
CA ARG A 142 -9.71 12.28 -5.71
C ARG A 142 -9.48 12.67 -7.17
N ILE A 143 -8.40 12.15 -7.76
CA ILE A 143 -8.05 12.32 -9.17
C ILE A 143 -8.30 11.02 -9.94
N ALA A 144 -8.76 11.14 -11.19
CA ALA A 144 -8.99 9.99 -12.07
C ALA A 144 -7.74 9.10 -12.18
N GLY A 145 -7.91 7.80 -11.91
CA GLY A 145 -6.83 6.79 -11.97
C GLY A 145 -6.10 6.53 -10.65
N ILE A 146 -6.13 7.47 -9.70
CA ILE A 146 -5.54 7.27 -8.36
C ILE A 146 -6.28 6.17 -7.61
N GLU A 147 -7.61 6.14 -7.71
CA GLU A 147 -8.43 5.14 -7.02
C GLU A 147 -8.08 3.71 -7.45
N THR A 148 -7.94 3.45 -8.75
CA THR A 148 -7.55 2.12 -9.27
C THR A 148 -6.20 1.68 -8.73
N ARG A 149 -5.23 2.61 -8.69
CA ARG A 149 -3.89 2.35 -8.16
C ARG A 149 -3.92 2.10 -6.65
N MET A 150 -4.72 2.87 -5.91
CA MET A 150 -4.91 2.71 -4.47
C MET A 150 -5.53 1.36 -4.15
N ARG A 151 -6.59 0.96 -4.88
CA ARG A 151 -7.21 -0.36 -4.77
C ARG A 151 -6.22 -1.49 -5.05
N ALA A 152 -5.37 -1.34 -6.07
CA ALA A 152 -4.33 -2.32 -6.38
C ALA A 152 -3.30 -2.46 -5.23
N ILE A 153 -2.86 -1.34 -4.65
CA ILE A 153 -1.93 -1.34 -3.50
C ILE A 153 -2.58 -2.00 -2.29
N ILE A 154 -3.82 -1.60 -1.94
CA ILE A 154 -4.54 -2.20 -0.80
C ILE A 154 -4.71 -3.70 -1.02
N ASN A 155 -5.12 -4.13 -2.21
CA ASN A 155 -5.27 -5.55 -2.56
C ASN A 155 -3.95 -6.34 -2.51
N THR A 156 -2.80 -5.69 -2.76
CA THR A 156 -1.48 -6.33 -2.72
C THR A 156 -1.05 -6.67 -1.29
N TYR A 157 -1.39 -5.82 -0.32
CA TYR A 157 -0.91 -5.96 1.06
C TYR A 157 -1.96 -6.45 2.06
N LYS A 158 -3.26 -6.25 1.80
CA LYS A 158 -4.32 -6.70 2.70
C LYS A 158 -4.36 -8.22 2.80
N LEU A 159 -4.89 -8.72 3.92
CA LEU A 159 -5.24 -10.14 4.04
C LEU A 159 -6.38 -10.47 3.08
N ALA A 160 -6.33 -11.64 2.44
CA ALA A 160 -7.30 -12.04 1.41
C ALA A 160 -8.75 -12.04 1.91
N SER A 161 -8.99 -12.32 3.19
CA SER A 161 -10.32 -12.34 3.80
C SER A 161 -10.89 -10.97 4.12
N LYS A 162 -10.08 -9.91 4.12
CA LYS A 162 -10.48 -8.58 4.60
C LYS A 162 -11.13 -7.74 3.49
N ARG A 163 -12.30 -7.17 3.81
CA ARG A 163 -13.09 -6.26 2.99
C ARG A 163 -12.81 -4.82 3.41
N TYR A 164 -12.75 -3.90 2.45
CA TYR A 164 -12.48 -2.50 2.74
C TYR A 164 -13.29 -1.61 1.81
N THR A 165 -13.48 -0.37 2.25
CA THR A 165 -13.98 0.72 1.41
C THR A 165 -13.08 1.94 1.55
N ILE A 166 -13.09 2.80 0.53
CA ILE A 166 -12.34 4.05 0.50
C ILE A 166 -13.34 5.17 0.75
N ASN A 167 -13.07 5.99 1.75
CA ASN A 167 -13.86 7.15 2.10
C ASN A 167 -13.06 8.42 1.80
N TYR A 168 -13.70 9.39 1.15
CA TYR A 168 -13.08 10.67 0.84
C TYR A 168 -13.60 11.71 1.84
N ILE A 169 -12.68 12.36 2.58
CA ILE A 169 -12.95 13.33 3.65
C ILE A 169 -12.32 14.68 3.32
#